data_AF-A0A934YKX6-F1
#
_entry.id   AF-A0A934YKX6-F1
#
_cell.length_a   1.000
_cell.length_b   1.000
_cell.length_c   1.000
_cell.angle_alpha   90.00
_cell.angle_beta   90.00
_cell.angle_gamma   90.00
#
_symmetry.space_group_name_H-M   'P 1'
#
loop_
_entity.id
_entity.type
_entity.pdbx_description
1 polymer ?
#
loop_
_entity_poly.entity_id
_entity_poly.type
_entity_poly.pdbx_seq_one_letter_code
_entity_poly.pdbx_strand_id
1 'polypeptide(L)'
;MGGKHFEKLDEEGKALTESWDNVVRIMLLVTFLTMIVWACVSALRWAVHEAAHVVLHAADSGGGKGLLFLLGALGVGGAIAGALSRRPGWKEAAGDGMELTLENYHITYEEDGDDPRPRYERPAFALAFRKAVLTFISLGSGASGGLEAPGVLVAEGLSSGFARVMRIRSEYELRT
;
A
#
# COMPACT_ATOMS: atom_id res chain seq x y z
N MET A 1 -22.70 -32.31 9.94
CA MET A 1 -22.53 -33.35 10.99
C MET A 1 -21.04 -33.53 11.33
N GLY A 2 -20.35 -32.49 11.82
CA GLY A 2 -18.89 -32.56 12.10
C GLY A 2 -18.50 -32.31 13.57
N GLY A 3 -19.46 -32.12 14.48
CA GLY A 3 -19.20 -31.55 15.81
C GLY A 3 -18.92 -32.53 16.94
N LYS A 4 -18.71 -33.84 16.69
CA LYS A 4 -18.56 -34.86 17.77
C LYS A 4 -17.22 -35.57 17.81
N HIS A 5 -16.28 -35.25 16.91
CA HIS A 5 -14.98 -35.93 16.87
C HIS A 5 -13.88 -35.28 17.73
N PHE A 6 -14.14 -34.08 18.29
CA PHE A 6 -13.15 -33.26 18.99
C PHE A 6 -13.29 -33.26 20.52
N GLU A 7 -14.30 -33.94 21.06
CA GLU A 7 -14.52 -34.04 22.51
C GLU A 7 -13.52 -34.95 23.24
N LYS A 8 -12.67 -35.68 22.50
CA LYS A 8 -11.69 -36.66 23.03
C LYS A 8 -10.22 -36.22 22.98
N LEU A 9 -9.93 -34.99 22.59
CA LEU A 9 -8.55 -34.48 22.60
C LEU A 9 -8.16 -34.04 24.02
N ASP A 10 -6.98 -34.49 24.47
CA ASP A 10 -6.28 -34.01 25.66
C ASP A 10 -6.07 -32.48 25.60
N GLU A 11 -5.87 -31.82 26.73
CA GLU A 11 -5.64 -30.36 26.83
C GLU A 11 -4.52 -29.91 25.87
N GLU A 12 -3.45 -30.70 25.73
CA GLU A 12 -2.37 -30.45 24.77
C GLU A 12 -2.82 -30.60 23.31
N GLY A 13 -3.71 -31.54 23.01
CA GLY A 13 -4.27 -31.74 21.68
C GLY A 13 -5.20 -30.61 21.25
N LYS A 14 -5.97 -30.06 22.18
CA LYS A 14 -6.78 -28.85 21.98
C LYS A 14 -5.91 -27.61 21.79
N ALA A 15 -4.88 -27.44 22.61
CA ALA A 15 -3.92 -26.33 22.46
C ALA A 15 -3.19 -26.38 21.10
N LEU A 16 -2.84 -27.58 20.63
CA LEU A 16 -2.25 -27.77 19.29
C LEU A 16 -3.25 -27.48 18.17
N THR A 17 -4.50 -27.91 18.27
CA THR A 17 -5.50 -27.61 17.23
C THR A 17 -5.90 -26.14 17.20
N GLU A 18 -6.02 -25.48 18.36
CA GLU A 18 -6.19 -24.03 18.45
C GLU A 18 -4.98 -23.28 17.86
N SER A 19 -3.76 -23.83 17.97
CA SER A 19 -2.58 -23.25 17.32
C SER A 19 -2.64 -23.40 15.79
N TRP A 20 -3.06 -24.57 15.28
CA TRP A 20 -3.21 -24.80 13.84
C TRP A 20 -4.29 -23.95 13.20
N ASP A 21 -5.44 -23.79 13.86
CA ASP A 21 -6.53 -22.94 13.36
C ASP A 21 -6.08 -21.47 13.27
N ASN A 22 -5.31 -20.99 14.25
CA ASN A 22 -4.72 -19.66 14.21
C ASN A 22 -3.67 -19.51 13.11
N VAL A 23 -2.79 -20.49 12.94
CA VAL A 23 -1.78 -20.49 11.86
C VAL A 23 -2.45 -20.45 10.49
N VAL A 24 -3.44 -21.32 10.24
CA VAL A 24 -4.17 -21.35 8.97
C VAL A 24 -4.89 -20.02 8.73
N ARG A 25 -5.52 -19.46 9.75
CA ARG A 25 -6.17 -18.14 9.67
C ARG A 25 -5.18 -17.04 9.28
N ILE A 26 -4.02 -16.97 9.94
CA ILE A 26 -2.97 -15.98 9.62
C ILE A 26 -2.48 -16.18 8.18
N MET A 27 -2.18 -17.42 7.78
CA MET A 27 -1.74 -17.73 6.42
C MET A 27 -2.75 -17.29 5.36
N LEU A 28 -4.04 -17.55 5.59
CA LEU A 28 -5.11 -17.12 4.69
C LEU A 28 -5.22 -15.59 4.62
N LEU A 29 -5.09 -14.90 5.75
CA LEU A 29 -5.11 -13.44 5.80
C LEU A 29 -3.93 -12.83 5.07
N VAL A 30 -2.71 -13.30 5.34
CA VAL A 30 -1.50 -12.84 4.64
C VAL A 30 -1.63 -13.08 3.14
N THR A 31 -2.04 -14.28 2.72
CA THR A 31 -2.25 -14.59 1.30
C THR A 31 -3.26 -13.65 0.65
N PHE A 32 -4.41 -13.43 1.30
CA PHE A 32 -5.43 -12.53 0.80
C PHE A 32 -4.93 -11.08 0.69
N LEU A 33 -4.20 -10.58 1.70
CA LEU A 33 -3.63 -9.24 1.70
C LEU A 33 -2.55 -9.08 0.64
N THR A 34 -1.66 -10.07 0.48
CA THR A 34 -0.67 -10.08 -0.60
C THR A 34 -1.34 -10.00 -1.97
N MET A 35 -2.43 -10.74 -2.19
CA MET A 35 -3.19 -10.67 -3.44
C MET A 35 -3.82 -9.30 -3.68
N ILE A 36 -4.37 -8.66 -2.64
CA ILE A 36 -4.91 -7.30 -2.76
C ILE A 36 -3.81 -6.29 -3.08
N VAL A 37 -2.71 -6.31 -2.33
CA VAL A 37 -1.57 -5.42 -2.57
C VAL A 37 -1.03 -5.62 -3.97
N TRP A 38 -0.81 -6.87 -4.39
CA TRP A 38 -0.36 -7.22 -5.73
C TRP A 38 -1.32 -6.68 -6.80
N ALA A 39 -2.62 -6.85 -6.62
CA ALA A 39 -3.62 -6.34 -7.56
C ALA A 39 -3.59 -4.81 -7.64
N CYS A 40 -3.52 -4.12 -6.51
CA CYS A 40 -3.45 -2.65 -6.46
C CYS A 40 -2.17 -2.10 -7.10
N VAL A 41 -1.00 -2.68 -6.79
CA VAL A 41 0.28 -2.25 -7.36
C VAL A 41 0.34 -2.57 -8.85
N SER A 42 -0.19 -3.72 -9.27
CA SER A 42 -0.27 -4.09 -10.69
C SER A 42 -1.20 -3.17 -11.47
N ALA A 43 -2.36 -2.82 -10.90
CA ALA A 43 -3.28 -1.87 -11.51
C ALA A 43 -2.65 -0.47 -11.64
N LEU A 44 -1.93 0.00 -10.60
CA LEU A 44 -1.20 1.26 -10.65
C LEU A 44 -0.10 1.24 -11.73
N ARG A 45 0.67 0.15 -11.79
CA ARG A 45 1.70 -0.06 -12.82
C ARG A 45 1.11 -0.01 -14.21
N TRP A 46 0.02 -0.73 -14.44
CA TRP A 46 -0.67 -0.74 -15.72
C TRP A 46 -1.18 0.66 -16.09
N ALA A 47 -1.84 1.36 -15.16
CA ALA A 47 -2.33 2.72 -15.40
C ALA A 47 -1.19 3.70 -15.75
N VAL A 48 -0.07 3.65 -15.04
CA VAL A 48 1.12 4.47 -15.34
C VAL A 48 1.68 4.14 -16.72
N HIS A 49 1.76 2.85 -17.07
CA HIS A 49 2.25 2.41 -18.37
C HIS A 49 1.39 2.94 -19.52
N GLU A 50 0.05 2.80 -19.42
CA GLU A 50 -0.87 3.31 -20.43
C GLU A 50 -0.79 4.83 -20.57
N ALA A 51 -0.75 5.55 -19.44
CA ALA A 51 -0.61 7.01 -19.45
C ALA A 51 0.70 7.46 -20.13
N ALA A 52 1.82 6.85 -19.75
CA ALA A 52 3.11 7.14 -20.35
C ALA A 52 3.15 6.79 -21.84
N HIS A 53 2.55 5.66 -22.24
CA HIS A 53 2.45 5.26 -23.64
C HIS A 53 1.67 6.29 -24.46
N VAL A 54 0.54 6.79 -23.96
CA VAL A 54 -0.24 7.85 -24.63
C VAL A 54 0.60 9.13 -24.79
N VAL A 55 1.31 9.54 -23.73
CA VAL A 55 2.15 10.76 -23.77
C VAL A 55 3.28 10.63 -24.78
N LEU A 56 3.99 9.50 -24.79
CA LEU A 56 5.09 9.26 -25.70
C LEU A 56 4.63 9.06 -27.14
N HIS A 57 3.53 8.33 -27.36
CA HIS A 57 2.97 8.12 -28.69
C HIS A 57 2.50 9.43 -29.34
N ALA A 58 1.89 10.33 -28.56
CA ALA A 58 1.53 11.66 -29.01
C ALA A 58 2.77 12.51 -29.35
N ALA A 59 3.87 12.33 -28.61
CA ALA A 59 5.13 13.01 -28.88
C ALA A 59 5.76 12.54 -30.21
N ASP A 60 5.84 11.24 -30.44
CA ASP A 60 6.46 10.65 -31.63
C ASP A 60 5.68 10.94 -32.92
N SER A 61 4.35 10.85 -32.86
CA SER A 61 3.47 11.02 -34.04
C SER A 61 3.22 12.49 -34.42
N GLY A 62 3.41 13.42 -33.49
CA GLY A 62 2.96 14.80 -33.61
C GLY A 62 4.01 15.82 -34.10
N GLY A 63 5.26 15.41 -34.31
CA GLY A 63 6.37 16.33 -34.62
C GLY A 63 6.46 17.47 -33.58
N GLY A 64 6.51 18.73 -34.03
CA GLY A 64 6.54 19.89 -33.12
C GLY A 64 5.33 20.03 -32.19
N LYS A 65 4.13 19.58 -32.62
CA LYS A 65 2.93 19.57 -31.75
C LYS A 65 3.01 18.48 -30.69
N GLY A 66 3.64 17.34 -31.03
CA GLY A 66 3.91 16.25 -30.10
C GLY A 66 4.84 16.71 -28.97
N LEU A 67 5.87 17.48 -29.28
CA LEU A 67 6.75 18.08 -28.27
C LEU A 67 6.00 19.03 -27.33
N LEU A 68 5.12 19.89 -27.87
CA LEU A 68 4.30 20.77 -27.04
C LEU A 68 3.34 19.99 -26.13
N PHE A 69 2.78 18.88 -26.64
CA PHE A 69 1.95 17.99 -25.83
C PHE A 69 2.73 17.35 -24.69
N LEU A 70 3.92 16.82 -24.98
CA LEU A 70 4.82 16.24 -23.97
C LEU A 70 5.18 17.27 -22.88
N LEU A 71 5.61 18.47 -23.28
CA LEU A 71 5.92 19.55 -22.34
C LEU A 71 4.69 19.99 -21.53
N GLY A 72 3.52 20.01 -22.16
CA GLY A 72 2.25 20.27 -21.50
C GLY A 72 1.91 19.20 -20.46
N ALA A 73 2.05 17.92 -20.81
CA ALA A 73 1.81 16.80 -19.91
C ALA A 73 2.74 16.85 -18.69
N LEU A 74 4.05 17.04 -18.91
CA LEU A 74 5.04 17.20 -17.84
C LEU A 74 4.76 18.42 -16.96
N GLY A 75 4.49 19.58 -17.58
CA GLY A 75 4.25 20.83 -16.86
C GLY A 75 2.98 20.79 -16.03
N VAL A 76 1.88 20.30 -16.60
CA VAL A 76 0.59 20.16 -15.90
C VAL A 76 0.67 19.06 -14.85
N GLY A 77 1.25 17.91 -15.16
CA GLY A 77 1.43 16.81 -14.21
C GLY A 77 2.27 17.23 -12.99
N GLY A 78 3.41 17.89 -13.24
CA GLY A 78 4.26 18.45 -12.19
C GLY A 78 3.55 19.53 -11.36
N ALA A 79 2.80 20.42 -12.01
CA ALA A 79 2.03 21.46 -11.31
C ALA A 79 0.93 20.85 -10.41
N ILE A 80 0.20 19.85 -10.91
CA ILE A 80 -0.85 19.16 -10.14
C ILE A 80 -0.22 18.40 -8.97
N ALA A 81 0.82 17.59 -9.23
CA ALA A 81 1.51 16.82 -8.19
C ALA A 81 2.11 17.74 -7.11
N GLY A 82 2.74 18.85 -7.52
CA GLY A 82 3.28 19.85 -6.61
C GLY A 82 2.21 20.59 -5.80
N ALA A 83 1.09 20.95 -6.43
CA ALA A 83 -0.03 21.58 -5.74
C ALA A 83 -0.70 20.64 -4.73
N LEU A 84 -0.91 19.37 -5.10
CA LEU A 84 -1.42 18.35 -4.19
C LEU A 84 -0.48 18.11 -3.02
N SER A 85 0.83 17.97 -3.26
CA SER A 85 1.82 17.71 -2.20
C SER A 85 1.90 18.83 -1.14
N ARG A 86 1.41 20.04 -1.44
CA ARG A 86 1.33 21.15 -0.47
C ARG A 86 0.05 21.16 0.35
N ARG A 87 -0.97 20.35 -0.01
CA ARG A 87 -2.25 20.33 0.71
C ARG A 87 -2.16 19.50 2.00
N PRO A 88 -2.85 19.91 3.07
CA PRO A 88 -2.99 19.09 4.28
C PRO A 88 -3.52 17.69 3.93
N GLY A 89 -2.91 16.66 4.52
CA GLY A 89 -3.22 15.25 4.26
C GLY A 89 -2.56 14.65 3.00
N TRP A 90 -2.12 15.45 2.03
CA TRP A 90 -1.37 14.97 0.86
C TRP A 90 0.13 15.10 1.03
N LYS A 91 0.58 15.98 1.93
CA LYS A 91 1.98 16.17 2.26
C LYS A 91 2.68 14.88 2.68
N GLU A 92 2.01 14.01 3.43
CA GLU A 92 2.52 12.70 3.87
C GLU A 92 2.71 11.72 2.70
N ALA A 93 1.98 11.89 1.61
CA ALA A 93 2.12 11.05 0.42
C ALA A 93 3.21 11.53 -0.56
N ALA A 94 3.81 12.70 -0.30
CA ALA A 94 4.88 13.25 -1.12
C ALA A 94 6.16 12.40 -1.05
N GLY A 95 7.07 12.60 -2.00
CA GLY A 95 8.34 11.85 -2.06
C GLY A 95 8.17 10.40 -2.52
N ASP A 96 9.05 9.52 -2.08
CA ASP A 96 9.07 8.09 -2.44
C ASP A 96 8.20 7.24 -1.50
N GLY A 97 8.03 7.66 -0.25
CA GLY A 97 7.23 7.00 0.78
C GLY A 97 8.01 6.01 1.65
N MET A 98 9.32 5.83 1.42
CA MET A 98 10.12 4.87 2.19
C MET A 98 10.37 5.33 3.62
N GLU A 99 10.71 6.61 3.80
CA GLU A 99 10.94 7.19 5.12
C GLU A 99 9.72 7.04 6.03
N LEU A 100 8.52 7.37 5.52
CA LEU A 100 7.27 7.23 6.26
C LEU A 100 6.91 5.77 6.53
N THR A 101 7.21 4.85 5.60
CA THR A 101 7.00 3.41 5.82
C THR A 101 7.91 2.91 6.94
N LEU A 102 9.18 3.32 6.94
CA LEU A 102 10.13 2.97 8.01
C LEU A 102 9.71 3.57 9.35
N GLU A 103 9.24 4.80 9.36
CA GLU A 103 8.70 5.44 10.57
C GLU A 103 7.47 4.69 11.11
N ASN A 104 6.55 4.29 10.23
CA ASN A 104 5.38 3.47 10.56
C ASN A 104 5.75 2.07 11.04
N TYR A 105 6.89 1.54 10.62
CA TYR A 105 7.43 0.29 11.12
C TYR A 105 8.05 0.48 12.51
N HIS A 106 8.87 1.51 12.70
CA HIS A 106 9.56 1.78 13.96
C HIS A 106 8.65 2.22 15.10
N ILE A 107 7.52 2.88 14.83
CA ILE A 107 6.55 3.22 15.89
C ILE A 107 6.01 1.97 16.59
N THR A 108 6.01 0.82 15.92
CA THR A 108 5.65 -0.47 16.54
C THR A 108 6.77 -1.06 17.40
N TYR A 109 7.93 -0.43 17.55
CA TYR A 109 9.04 -0.91 18.39
C TYR A 109 9.31 -0.01 19.59
N GLU A 110 8.83 1.23 19.57
CA GLU A 110 9.22 2.27 20.53
C GLU A 110 8.31 2.33 21.76
N GLU A 111 7.15 1.67 21.77
CA GLU A 111 6.26 1.59 22.92
C GLU A 111 6.42 0.28 23.71
N ASP A 112 6.56 0.39 25.03
CA ASP A 112 6.59 -0.76 25.95
C ASP A 112 5.19 -1.37 26.09
N GLY A 113 4.92 -2.40 25.29
CA GLY A 113 3.67 -3.17 25.32
C GLY A 113 3.29 -3.66 23.93
N ASP A 114 2.60 -4.80 23.85
CA ASP A 114 2.08 -5.35 22.57
C ASP A 114 0.83 -4.56 22.12
N ASP A 115 0.97 -3.25 21.89
CA ASP A 115 -0.13 -2.32 21.61
C ASP A 115 -0.11 -1.75 20.18
N PRO A 116 -1.03 -2.16 19.30
CA PRO A 116 -1.04 -1.72 17.90
C PRO A 116 -1.67 -0.32 17.68
N ARG A 117 -2.21 0.31 18.73
CA ARG A 117 -2.94 1.59 18.63
C ARG A 117 -2.13 2.73 18.00
N PRO A 118 -0.83 2.96 18.33
CA PRO A 118 -0.06 4.05 17.76
C PRO A 118 0.01 4.01 16.23
N ARG A 119 0.09 2.79 15.66
CA ARG A 119 0.04 2.63 14.20
C ARG A 119 -1.36 2.88 13.66
N TYR A 120 -2.42 2.38 14.31
CA TYR A 120 -3.79 2.53 13.80
C TYR A 120 -4.32 3.97 13.81
N GLU A 121 -3.75 4.84 14.63
CA GLU A 121 -4.09 6.27 14.65
C GLU A 121 -3.58 7.02 13.40
N ARG A 122 -2.55 6.49 12.72
CA ARG A 122 -2.03 7.04 11.48
C ARG A 122 -2.93 6.70 10.28
N PRO A 123 -3.00 7.57 9.25
CA PRO A 123 -3.78 7.29 8.04
C PRO A 123 -3.25 6.04 7.32
N ALA A 124 -4.16 5.09 7.05
CA ALA A 124 -3.83 3.83 6.39
C ALA A 124 -4.32 3.84 4.93
N PHE A 125 -5.57 3.42 4.68
CA PHE A 125 -6.16 3.40 3.33
C PHE A 125 -6.10 4.76 2.61
N ALA A 126 -6.35 5.85 3.33
CA ALA A 126 -6.31 7.19 2.76
C ALA A 126 -4.90 7.57 2.27
N LEU A 127 -3.86 7.16 2.99
CA LEU A 127 -2.47 7.41 2.63
C LEU A 127 -2.08 6.58 1.40
N ALA A 128 -2.40 5.29 1.40
CA ALA A 128 -2.18 4.41 0.25
C ALA A 128 -2.85 4.96 -1.02
N PHE A 129 -4.11 5.40 -0.93
CA PHE A 129 -4.82 5.99 -2.06
C PHE A 129 -4.15 7.28 -2.55
N ARG A 130 -3.85 8.22 -1.64
CA ARG A 130 -3.19 9.49 -2.00
C ARG A 130 -1.82 9.25 -2.63
N LYS A 131 -1.07 8.26 -2.13
CA LYS A 131 0.21 7.85 -2.70
C LYS A 131 0.06 7.31 -4.11
N ALA A 132 -0.87 6.38 -4.32
CA ALA A 132 -1.15 5.84 -5.66
C ALA A 132 -1.51 6.95 -6.66
N VAL A 133 -2.34 7.92 -6.25
CA VAL A 133 -2.73 9.06 -7.09
C VAL A 133 -1.53 9.96 -7.41
N LEU A 134 -0.72 10.35 -6.43
CA LEU A 134 0.47 11.18 -6.67
C LEU A 134 1.49 10.47 -7.56
N THR A 135 1.71 9.17 -7.34
CA THR A 135 2.60 8.34 -8.15
C THR A 135 2.09 8.22 -9.58
N PHE A 136 0.79 8.01 -9.77
CA PHE A 136 0.18 7.98 -11.10
C PHE A 136 0.35 9.31 -11.85
N ILE A 137 0.05 10.44 -11.20
CA ILE A 137 0.18 11.77 -11.82
C ILE A 137 1.64 12.05 -12.18
N SER A 138 2.57 11.73 -11.27
CA SER A 138 4.00 11.97 -11.48
C SER A 138 4.54 11.10 -12.62
N LEU A 139 4.47 9.77 -12.49
CA LEU A 139 5.06 8.86 -13.47
C LEU A 139 4.28 8.81 -14.78
N GLY A 140 2.95 8.86 -14.72
CA GLY A 140 2.09 8.85 -15.91
C GLY A 140 2.19 10.12 -16.75
N SER A 141 2.64 11.25 -16.16
CA SER A 141 2.95 12.47 -16.92
C SER A 141 4.36 12.49 -17.53
N GLY A 142 5.19 11.48 -17.21
CA GLY A 142 6.56 11.36 -17.73
C GLY A 142 7.66 11.83 -16.78
N ALA A 143 7.37 12.07 -15.50
CA ALA A 143 8.42 12.40 -14.52
C ALA A 143 9.37 11.22 -14.30
N SER A 144 10.62 11.50 -13.96
CA SER A 144 11.61 10.47 -13.65
C SER A 144 11.38 9.89 -12.25
N GLY A 145 11.12 8.59 -12.17
CA GLY A 145 10.97 7.87 -10.90
C GLY A 145 10.61 6.39 -11.10
N GLY A 146 10.47 5.65 -10.00
CA GLY A 146 10.11 4.23 -10.00
C GLY A 146 8.84 3.96 -9.20
N LEU A 147 8.26 2.78 -9.44
CA LEU A 147 7.09 2.29 -8.70
C LEU A 147 7.45 1.52 -7.43
N GLU A 148 8.70 1.09 -7.28
CA GLU A 148 9.15 0.22 -6.20
C GLU A 148 8.91 0.85 -4.82
N ALA A 149 9.48 2.04 -4.57
CA ALA A 149 9.34 2.74 -3.28
C ALA A 149 7.89 3.17 -2.97
N PRO A 150 7.14 3.80 -3.91
CA PRO A 150 5.72 4.07 -3.69
C PRO A 150 4.89 2.82 -3.43
N GLY A 151 5.21 1.70 -4.08
CA GLY A 151 4.54 0.43 -3.91
C GLY A 151 4.62 -0.08 -2.48
N VAL A 152 5.77 0.11 -1.82
CA VAL A 152 5.96 -0.24 -0.40
C VAL A 152 5.00 0.55 0.49
N LEU A 153 4.90 1.88 0.33
CA LEU A 153 3.99 2.70 1.14
C LEU A 153 2.51 2.36 0.86
N VAL A 154 2.16 2.07 -0.39
CA VAL A 154 0.81 1.61 -0.75
C VAL A 154 0.49 0.28 -0.08
N ALA A 155 1.43 -0.67 -0.11
CA ALA A 155 1.29 -1.96 0.55
C ALA A 155 1.11 -1.80 2.06
N GLU A 156 1.97 -1.00 2.70
CA GLU A 156 1.95 -0.72 4.14
C GLU A 156 0.61 -0.07 4.56
N GLY A 157 0.15 0.94 3.83
CA GLY A 157 -1.12 1.61 4.12
C GLY A 157 -2.35 0.72 3.89
N LEU A 158 -2.30 -0.21 2.93
CA LEU A 158 -3.36 -1.19 2.72
C LEU A 158 -3.37 -2.22 3.86
N SER A 159 -2.22 -2.84 4.16
CA SER A 159 -2.08 -3.87 5.18
C SER A 159 -2.46 -3.35 6.57
N SER A 160 -1.95 -2.18 6.96
CA SER A 160 -2.32 -1.53 8.24
C SER A 160 -3.81 -1.18 8.31
N GLY A 161 -4.41 -0.78 7.19
CA GLY A 161 -5.83 -0.48 7.10
C GLY A 161 -6.68 -1.73 7.31
N PHE A 162 -6.32 -2.84 6.67
CA PHE A 162 -6.99 -4.12 6.87
C PHE A 162 -6.78 -4.68 8.27
N ALA A 163 -5.57 -4.59 8.83
CA ALA A 163 -5.29 -4.99 10.21
C ALA A 163 -6.19 -4.25 11.21
N ARG A 164 -6.39 -2.94 11.00
CA ARG A 164 -7.33 -2.13 11.79
C ARG A 164 -8.79 -2.60 11.64
N VAL A 165 -9.24 -2.90 10.43
CA VAL A 165 -10.61 -3.40 10.16
C VAL A 165 -10.82 -4.77 10.81
N MET A 166 -9.82 -5.65 10.72
CA MET A 166 -9.83 -6.99 11.30
C MET A 166 -9.60 -7.00 12.82
N ARG A 167 -9.34 -5.82 13.41
CA ARG A 167 -9.09 -5.62 14.84
C ARG A 167 -7.97 -6.50 15.37
N ILE A 168 -6.87 -6.60 14.62
CA ILE A 168 -5.64 -7.26 15.09
C ILE A 168 -5.15 -6.54 16.34
N ARG A 169 -4.95 -7.28 17.43
CA ARG A 169 -4.69 -6.73 18.78
C ARG A 169 -3.24 -6.88 19.24
N SER A 170 -2.40 -7.54 18.44
CA SER A 170 -0.99 -7.77 18.74
C SER A 170 -0.13 -7.10 17.68
N GLU A 171 0.95 -6.45 18.10
CA GLU A 171 1.99 -5.94 17.22
C GLU A 171 2.74 -7.09 16.54
N TYR A 172 2.88 -8.24 17.20
CA TYR A 172 3.50 -9.41 16.58
C TYR A 172 2.77 -9.82 15.29
N GLU A 173 1.43 -9.80 15.31
CA GLU A 173 0.57 -10.07 14.15
C GLU A 173 0.58 -8.95 13.10
N LEU A 174 1.05 -7.74 13.43
CA LEU A 174 1.25 -6.64 12.47
C LEU A 174 2.62 -6.68 11.79
N ARG A 175 3.61 -7.29 12.45
CA ARG A 175 4.99 -7.44 11.95
C ARG A 175 5.17 -8.67 11.05
N THR A 176 4.27 -9.65 11.13
CA THR A 176 4.31 -10.91 10.35
C THR A 176 3.41 -10.88 9.12
#